data_AF-A0A7R7XPN9-F1
#
_entry.id   AF-A0A7R7XPN9-F1
#
_cell.length_a   1.000
_cell.length_b   1.000
_cell.length_c   1.000
_cell.angle_alpha   90.00
_cell.angle_beta   90.00
_cell.angle_gamma   90.00
#
_symmetry.space_group_name_H-M   'P 1'
#
loop_
_entity.id
_entity.type
_entity.pdbx_description
1 polymer ?
#
loop_
_entity_poly.entity_id
_entity_poly.type
_entity_poly.pdbx_seq_one_letter_code
_entity_poly.pdbx_strand_id
1 'polypeptide(L)'
;MKKKLLLALASRLLPTTAAQVCTPEPRYGEIYSYEIDNQSALDSLASECTSINGSVVIAYNYTGSVYLPNIRSIDGDLAWYPDSLDQGSKTEDVKIFDLVSVPDLERLGGRLDVQSSFYFRNISVPKLSAVNGFVSIHHAHDVDLRSLRKAEQVYIRGNLSSLRLESLEEVPKDLNICTRDGCNGTGPSPSSIGLLLLSLKSAGSIDLMGTISNLALPKLTSVGPNLFSLDSDPASFELTTEGGRPLNVSFPELDTVDGAMQLGGTIGSLSMPKIIDTNMTLTVETSSPLAIDLPLHRIRELEFRGNISSVNLPNLRRAADGISIYSNIPLDCDKVEAEIFPNVSISNGWRNCRVLDSTNEEPKSGGLSTSAKVGISIGCGLAGIFLLSLILIYLLRRYEKRKEQLKDVEMVEIMPPTYQAAQQEHASPPEYSPGENGHRTSPRERDGRMSG
;
A
#
# COMPACT_ATOMS: atom_id res chain seq x y z
N MET A 1 64.25 46.57 -23.01
CA MET A 1 64.19 45.13 -23.39
C MET A 1 63.09 44.45 -22.58
N LYS A 2 62.25 43.67 -23.26
CA LYS A 2 60.91 43.21 -22.84
C LYS A 2 60.97 42.14 -21.74
N LYS A 3 60.28 42.35 -20.61
CA LYS A 3 59.92 41.28 -19.66
C LYS A 3 58.71 40.53 -20.22
N LYS A 4 58.91 39.27 -20.62
CA LYS A 4 57.82 38.39 -21.05
C LYS A 4 57.13 37.80 -19.82
N LEU A 5 55.83 38.06 -19.78
CA LEU A 5 54.81 37.43 -18.95
C LEU A 5 54.70 35.95 -19.37
N LEU A 6 54.77 35.01 -18.41
CA LEU A 6 54.36 33.62 -18.62
C LEU A 6 53.19 33.36 -17.66
N LEU A 7 51.97 33.46 -18.18
CA LEU A 7 50.77 32.93 -17.54
C LEU A 7 50.76 31.41 -17.77
N ALA A 8 50.91 30.64 -16.70
CA ALA A 8 50.62 29.21 -16.73
C ALA A 8 49.10 29.02 -16.52
N LEU A 9 48.40 28.63 -17.58
CA LEU A 9 47.04 28.11 -17.51
C LEU A 9 47.09 26.71 -16.88
N ALA A 10 46.81 26.62 -15.58
CA ALA A 10 46.51 25.35 -14.92
C ALA A 10 45.06 24.97 -15.24
N SER A 11 44.84 24.26 -16.35
CA SER A 11 43.61 23.54 -16.64
C SER A 11 43.48 22.39 -15.63
N ARG A 12 42.76 22.61 -14.52
CA ARG A 12 42.26 21.54 -13.66
C ARG A 12 41.24 20.73 -14.46
N LEU A 13 41.69 19.61 -15.02
CA LEU A 13 40.82 18.51 -15.42
C LEU A 13 40.10 18.03 -14.15
N LEU A 14 38.85 18.45 -13.97
CA LEU A 14 37.96 17.74 -13.06
C LEU A 14 37.81 16.33 -13.64
N PRO A 15 38.07 15.25 -12.86
CA PRO A 15 37.73 13.93 -13.32
C PRO A 15 36.22 13.92 -13.52
N THR A 16 35.78 13.90 -14.77
CA THR A 16 34.45 13.42 -15.10
C THR A 16 34.46 11.96 -14.68
N THR A 17 33.95 11.68 -13.48
CA THR A 17 33.62 10.33 -13.06
C THR A 17 32.65 9.79 -14.09
N ALA A 18 33.17 9.02 -15.05
CA ALA A 18 32.34 8.29 -15.98
C ALA A 18 31.45 7.38 -15.13
N ALA A 19 30.14 7.39 -15.38
CA ALA A 19 29.25 6.48 -14.71
C ALA A 19 29.67 5.05 -15.10
N GLN A 20 30.24 4.31 -14.15
CA GLN A 20 30.67 2.94 -14.37
C GLN A 20 29.48 2.02 -14.04
N VAL A 21 29.02 1.34 -15.08
CA VAL A 21 27.89 0.39 -15.00
C VAL A 21 28.46 -1.00 -14.76
N CYS A 22 27.97 -1.66 -13.72
CA CYS A 22 28.34 -3.03 -13.39
C CYS A 22 27.14 -3.97 -13.58
N THR A 23 27.38 -5.08 -14.25
CA THR A 23 26.38 -6.10 -14.53
C THR A 23 26.84 -7.40 -13.86
N PRO A 24 26.06 -8.02 -12.97
CA PRO A 24 26.41 -9.30 -12.37
C PRO A 24 26.36 -10.42 -13.43
N GLU A 25 27.04 -11.53 -13.17
CA GLU A 25 26.88 -12.72 -13.99
C GLU A 25 25.49 -13.33 -13.79
N PRO A 26 24.85 -13.86 -14.84
CA PRO A 26 23.52 -14.45 -14.73
C PRO A 26 23.57 -15.71 -13.87
N ARG A 27 22.69 -15.79 -12.86
CA ARG A 27 22.50 -16.99 -12.05
C ARG A 27 21.19 -17.65 -12.46
N TYR A 28 21.29 -18.84 -13.07
CA TYR A 28 20.18 -19.74 -13.39
C TYR A 28 18.96 -19.03 -14.03
N GLY A 29 19.01 -18.82 -15.34
CA GLY A 29 18.00 -18.03 -16.05
C GLY A 29 18.42 -16.55 -16.17
N GLU A 30 17.54 -15.73 -16.71
CA GLU A 30 17.79 -14.31 -17.01
C GLU A 30 17.83 -13.40 -15.76
N ILE A 31 18.15 -13.93 -14.58
CA ILE A 31 18.21 -13.19 -13.32
C ILE A 31 19.65 -12.71 -13.08
N TYR A 32 19.83 -11.40 -13.11
CA TYR A 32 21.11 -10.71 -12.91
C TYR A 32 21.16 -10.16 -11.48
N SER A 33 21.84 -10.83 -10.55
CA SER A 33 21.97 -10.35 -9.16
C SER A 33 23.37 -10.55 -8.55
N TYR A 34 23.83 -9.56 -7.80
CA TYR A 34 24.96 -9.70 -6.89
C TYR A 34 24.45 -10.28 -5.56
N GLU A 35 25.01 -11.40 -5.13
CA GLU A 35 24.79 -11.94 -3.78
C GLU A 35 25.91 -11.45 -2.86
N ILE A 36 25.54 -10.78 -1.78
CA ILE A 36 26.43 -10.11 -0.85
C ILE A 36 26.32 -10.79 0.52
N ASP A 37 27.40 -11.41 0.96
CA ASP A 37 27.50 -12.09 2.26
C ASP A 37 28.31 -11.30 3.30
N ASN A 38 29.03 -10.25 2.89
CA ASN A 38 29.85 -9.43 3.78
C ASN A 38 30.09 -8.00 3.26
N GLN A 39 30.57 -7.11 4.13
CA GLN A 39 30.84 -5.69 3.80
C GLN A 39 31.97 -5.52 2.76
N SER A 40 32.98 -6.39 2.73
CA SER A 40 34.06 -6.27 1.75
C SER A 40 33.56 -6.44 0.30
N ALA A 41 32.52 -7.25 0.08
CA ALA A 41 31.90 -7.39 -1.24
C ALA A 41 31.17 -6.09 -1.66
N LEU A 42 30.52 -5.40 -0.71
CA LEU A 42 29.91 -4.09 -0.95
C LEU A 42 30.97 -3.02 -1.22
N ASP A 43 32.08 -3.05 -0.48
CA ASP A 43 33.17 -2.08 -0.66
C ASP A 43 33.80 -2.20 -2.05
N SER A 44 34.03 -3.44 -2.53
CA SER A 44 34.49 -3.70 -3.90
C SER A 44 33.50 -3.14 -4.93
N LEU A 45 32.22 -3.46 -4.77
CA LEU A 45 31.16 -2.97 -5.66
C LEU A 45 31.06 -1.44 -5.66
N ALA A 46 31.14 -0.79 -4.49
CA ALA A 46 31.10 0.67 -4.34
C ALA A 46 32.35 1.39 -4.87
N SER A 47 33.48 0.68 -4.97
CA SER A 47 34.74 1.24 -5.48
C SER A 47 34.80 1.20 -7.01
N GLU A 48 34.13 0.23 -7.62
CA GLU A 48 34.15 0.00 -9.06
C GLU A 48 32.91 0.56 -9.75
N CYS A 49 31.78 0.65 -9.06
CA CYS A 49 30.50 0.90 -9.72
C CYS A 49 29.88 2.22 -9.25
N THR A 50 29.15 2.86 -10.16
CA THR A 50 28.21 3.94 -9.82
C THR A 50 26.77 3.57 -10.15
N SER A 51 26.58 2.58 -11.03
CA SER A 51 25.28 2.08 -11.46
C SER A 51 25.33 0.55 -11.57
N ILE A 52 24.26 -0.11 -11.16
CA ILE A 52 24.15 -1.58 -11.20
C ILE A 52 23.02 -1.95 -12.15
N ASN A 53 23.36 -2.68 -13.22
CA ASN A 53 22.39 -3.26 -14.15
C ASN A 53 22.02 -4.67 -13.69
N GLY A 54 21.20 -4.73 -12.64
CA GLY A 54 20.81 -5.97 -11.96
C GLY A 54 20.32 -5.67 -10.55
N SER A 55 20.13 -6.72 -9.76
CA SER A 55 19.73 -6.63 -8.35
C SER A 55 20.94 -6.76 -7.41
N VAL A 56 20.82 -6.20 -6.21
CA VAL A 56 21.73 -6.44 -5.09
C VAL A 56 20.95 -7.18 -4.01
N VAL A 57 21.40 -8.38 -3.70
CA VAL A 57 20.79 -9.25 -2.71
C VAL A 57 21.76 -9.41 -1.54
N ILE A 58 21.33 -8.97 -0.37
CA ILE A 58 22.05 -9.23 0.88
C ILE A 58 21.63 -10.62 1.39
N ALA A 59 22.61 -11.50 1.58
CA ALA A 59 22.40 -12.86 2.03
C ALA A 59 21.96 -12.91 3.51
N TYR A 60 21.19 -13.93 3.88
CA TYR A 60 20.68 -14.13 5.25
C TYR A 60 21.77 -14.30 6.31
N ASN A 61 22.95 -14.76 5.90
CA ASN A 61 24.12 -14.97 6.75
C ASN A 61 24.98 -13.71 6.91
N TYR A 62 24.63 -12.60 6.25
CA TYR A 62 25.31 -11.33 6.42
C TYR A 62 25.26 -10.90 7.89
N THR A 63 26.39 -10.43 8.42
CA THR A 63 26.50 -9.91 9.79
C THR A 63 27.11 -8.52 9.80
N GLY A 64 26.71 -7.71 10.78
CA GLY A 64 27.21 -6.35 10.93
C GLY A 64 26.36 -5.30 10.20
N SER A 65 26.92 -4.11 10.03
CA SER A 65 26.27 -2.99 9.34
C SER A 65 26.40 -3.12 7.83
N VAL A 66 25.36 -2.73 7.09
CA VAL A 66 25.37 -2.67 5.62
C VAL A 66 25.65 -1.23 5.20
N TYR A 67 26.75 -1.00 4.50
CA TYR A 67 27.12 0.31 3.95
C TYR A 67 27.44 0.21 2.46
N LEU A 68 26.66 0.89 1.61
CA LEU A 68 26.84 0.85 0.15
C LEU A 68 26.91 2.28 -0.43
N PRO A 69 28.08 2.94 -0.37
CA PRO A 69 28.28 4.29 -0.91
C PRO A 69 28.48 4.28 -2.44
N ASN A 70 28.52 5.46 -3.05
CA ASN A 70 28.83 5.73 -4.47
C ASN A 70 27.87 5.15 -5.53
N ILE A 71 27.05 4.15 -5.19
CA ILE A 71 26.01 3.60 -6.07
C ILE A 71 24.84 4.59 -6.14
N ARG A 72 24.56 5.11 -7.34
CA ARG A 72 23.48 6.07 -7.60
C ARG A 72 22.24 5.44 -8.20
N SER A 73 22.37 4.31 -8.90
CA SER A 73 21.23 3.61 -9.47
C SER A 73 21.40 2.11 -9.43
N ILE A 74 20.31 1.41 -9.17
CA ILE A 74 20.18 -0.04 -9.27
C ILE A 74 18.96 -0.30 -10.15
N ASP A 75 19.13 -1.00 -11.27
CA ASP A 75 18.04 -1.24 -12.22
C ASP A 75 17.08 -2.33 -11.73
N GLY A 76 17.58 -3.28 -10.93
CA GLY A 76 16.78 -4.31 -10.28
C GLY A 76 16.42 -3.98 -8.83
N ASP A 77 16.37 -5.01 -8.00
CA ASP A 77 15.97 -4.94 -6.60
C ASP A 77 17.16 -4.67 -5.68
N LEU A 78 16.91 -4.03 -4.54
CA LEU A 78 17.77 -4.05 -3.37
C LEU A 78 17.03 -4.81 -2.27
N ALA A 79 17.41 -6.07 -2.07
CA ALA A 79 16.63 -7.00 -1.26
C ALA A 79 17.48 -7.74 -0.22
N TRP A 80 16.86 -8.09 0.90
CA TRP A 80 17.38 -9.03 1.88
C TRP A 80 16.60 -10.32 1.76
N TYR A 81 17.26 -11.41 1.38
CA TYR A 81 16.59 -12.70 1.35
C TYR A 81 16.50 -13.29 2.76
N PRO A 82 15.31 -13.73 3.20
CA PRO A 82 15.23 -14.63 4.35
C PRO A 82 15.94 -15.95 4.00
N ASP A 83 16.55 -16.57 5.01
CA ASP A 83 16.96 -17.97 4.89
C ASP A 83 15.71 -18.78 4.51
N SER A 84 15.88 -19.81 3.69
CA SER A 84 14.81 -20.52 2.98
C SER A 84 13.58 -20.81 3.84
N LEU A 85 12.44 -21.00 3.18
CA LEU A 85 11.11 -21.41 3.70
C LEU A 85 11.07 -22.71 4.55
N ASP A 86 12.19 -23.16 5.13
CA ASP A 86 12.24 -24.26 6.09
C ASP A 86 11.59 -23.84 7.42
N GLN A 87 10.26 -23.97 7.39
CA GLN A 87 9.38 -24.22 8.52
C GLN A 87 10.03 -25.22 9.49
N GLY A 88 10.60 -24.71 10.58
CA GLY A 88 11.27 -25.63 11.48
C GLY A 88 11.76 -25.07 12.80
N SER A 89 10.99 -24.19 13.45
CA SER A 89 10.96 -24.05 14.91
C SER A 89 12.32 -24.25 15.61
N LYS A 90 13.21 -23.26 15.53
CA LYS A 90 14.17 -23.02 16.60
C LYS A 90 14.12 -21.54 16.91
N THR A 91 14.14 -21.22 18.20
CA THR A 91 14.37 -19.89 18.74
C THR A 91 15.73 -19.41 18.24
N GLU A 92 15.79 -18.94 16.99
CA GLU A 92 16.99 -18.37 16.42
C GLU A 92 17.21 -17.01 17.04
N ASP A 93 18.47 -16.76 17.42
CA ASP A 93 18.91 -15.49 17.95
C ASP A 93 18.41 -14.37 17.03
N VAL A 94 17.61 -13.47 17.60
CA VAL A 94 17.10 -12.30 16.90
C VAL A 94 18.31 -11.49 16.41
N LYS A 95 18.61 -11.53 15.11
CA LYS A 95 19.72 -10.74 14.56
C LYS A 95 19.28 -9.29 14.47
N ILE A 96 20.06 -8.42 15.11
CA ILE A 96 19.86 -6.98 15.11
C ILE A 96 20.89 -6.36 14.18
N PHE A 97 20.44 -5.58 13.21
CA PHE A 97 21.26 -4.77 12.34
C PHE A 97 21.26 -3.33 12.86
N ASP A 98 22.42 -2.85 13.25
CA ASP A 98 22.57 -1.49 13.76
C ASP A 98 22.32 -0.44 12.67
N LEU A 99 22.78 -0.72 11.44
CA LEU A 99 22.75 0.24 10.35
C LEU A 99 22.64 -0.45 8.99
N VAL A 100 21.69 0.02 8.18
CA VAL A 100 21.62 -0.17 6.73
C VAL A 100 21.68 1.21 6.09
N SER A 101 22.76 1.51 5.38
CA SER A 101 22.98 2.82 4.79
C SER A 101 23.42 2.73 3.34
N VAL A 102 22.59 3.31 2.46
CA VAL A 102 22.87 3.41 1.02
C VAL A 102 22.75 4.90 0.64
N PRO A 103 23.75 5.72 1.03
CA PRO A 103 23.61 7.18 1.12
C PRO A 103 23.51 7.89 -0.23
N ASP A 104 23.98 7.25 -1.30
CA ASP A 104 24.09 7.84 -2.63
C ASP A 104 23.06 7.35 -3.64
N LEU A 105 22.23 6.37 -3.28
CA LEU A 105 21.24 5.79 -4.17
C LEU A 105 20.14 6.79 -4.48
N GLU A 106 19.95 7.10 -5.76
CA GLU A 106 18.97 8.07 -6.26
C GLU A 106 17.76 7.40 -6.91
N ARG A 107 17.95 6.24 -7.55
CA ARG A 107 16.90 5.49 -8.28
C ARG A 107 17.01 3.99 -8.07
N LEU A 108 15.86 3.35 -7.93
CA LEU A 108 15.73 1.90 -7.85
C LEU A 108 14.68 1.44 -8.87
N GLY A 109 15.10 0.64 -9.85
CA GLY A 109 14.23 0.16 -10.93
C GLY A 109 13.35 -1.02 -10.53
N GLY A 110 13.70 -1.72 -9.45
CA GLY A 110 12.90 -2.76 -8.84
C GLY A 110 12.34 -2.35 -7.47
N ARG A 111 12.55 -3.21 -6.47
CA ARG A 111 11.98 -3.15 -5.13
C ARG A 111 13.06 -2.83 -4.10
N LEU A 112 12.70 -2.03 -3.08
CA LEU A 112 13.46 -1.95 -1.85
C LEU A 112 12.81 -2.90 -0.85
N ASP A 113 13.41 -4.07 -0.65
CA ASP A 113 12.80 -5.15 0.11
C ASP A 113 13.67 -5.54 1.32
N VAL A 114 13.29 -5.01 2.48
CA VAL A 114 13.90 -5.30 3.77
C VAL A 114 12.91 -6.12 4.60
N GLN A 115 12.52 -7.28 4.04
CA GLN A 115 11.68 -8.28 4.69
C GLN A 115 12.55 -9.45 5.17
N SER A 116 12.86 -9.47 6.46
CA SER A 116 13.57 -10.59 7.08
C SER A 116 13.21 -10.69 8.55
N SER A 117 13.58 -11.79 9.20
CA SER A 117 13.50 -11.99 10.66
C SER A 117 14.44 -11.07 11.46
N PHE A 118 15.01 -10.05 10.82
CA PHE A 118 15.99 -9.14 11.39
C PHE A 118 15.33 -7.87 11.91
N TYR A 119 15.86 -7.35 13.01
CA TYR A 119 15.46 -6.04 13.54
C TYR A 119 16.45 -4.99 13.08
N PHE A 120 15.95 -3.91 12.49
CA PHE A 120 16.78 -2.85 11.94
C PHE A 120 16.68 -1.60 12.81
N ARG A 121 17.78 -1.22 13.45
CA ARG A 121 17.82 0.02 14.24
C ARG A 121 17.74 1.24 13.34
N ASN A 122 18.51 1.28 12.25
CA ASN A 122 18.52 2.42 11.34
C ASN A 122 18.60 1.97 9.88
N ILE A 123 17.64 2.40 9.06
CA ILE A 123 17.65 2.25 7.61
C ILE A 123 17.68 3.64 7.00
N SER A 124 18.75 3.96 6.26
CA SER A 124 18.97 5.26 5.66
C SER A 124 19.27 5.14 4.17
N VAL A 125 18.32 5.57 3.35
CA VAL A 125 18.46 5.72 1.90
C VAL A 125 18.00 7.13 1.49
N PRO A 126 18.69 8.17 1.99
CA PRO A 126 18.16 9.53 2.08
C PRO A 126 18.05 10.24 0.73
N LYS A 127 18.76 9.77 -0.31
CA LYS A 127 18.73 10.35 -1.67
C LYS A 127 17.81 9.62 -2.63
N LEU A 128 17.23 8.48 -2.22
CA LEU A 128 16.38 7.67 -3.08
C LEU A 128 15.13 8.47 -3.40
N SER A 129 14.94 8.78 -4.68
CA SER A 129 13.89 9.69 -5.15
C SER A 129 12.72 8.96 -5.80
N ALA A 130 12.98 7.80 -6.39
CA ALA A 130 11.97 6.99 -7.07
C ALA A 130 12.29 5.50 -6.92
N VAL A 131 11.25 4.73 -6.65
CA VAL A 131 11.24 3.26 -6.69
C VAL A 131 10.15 2.85 -7.67
N ASN A 132 10.50 2.12 -8.72
CA ASN A 132 9.50 1.70 -9.71
C ASN A 132 8.64 0.54 -9.20
N GLY A 133 9.14 -0.27 -8.26
CA GLY A 133 8.37 -1.30 -7.58
C GLY A 133 7.82 -0.80 -6.23
N PHE A 134 7.89 -1.67 -5.23
CA PHE A 134 7.46 -1.37 -3.88
C PHE A 134 8.63 -1.12 -2.93
N VAL A 135 8.36 -0.35 -1.88
CA VAL A 135 9.19 -0.25 -0.69
C VAL A 135 8.55 -1.11 0.38
N SER A 136 9.26 -2.12 0.87
CA SER A 136 8.82 -2.93 2.00
C SER A 136 9.93 -3.00 3.04
N ILE A 137 9.63 -2.50 4.24
CA ILE A 137 10.58 -2.41 5.35
C ILE A 137 9.87 -2.94 6.59
N HIS A 138 10.35 -4.06 7.12
CA HIS A 138 9.79 -4.67 8.32
C HIS A 138 10.77 -4.55 9.50
N HIS A 139 10.23 -4.61 10.73
CA HIS A 139 10.99 -4.61 11.98
C HIS A 139 12.01 -3.47 12.12
N ALA A 140 11.67 -2.30 11.56
CA ALA A 140 12.53 -1.12 11.62
C ALA A 140 12.20 -0.21 12.81
N HIS A 141 13.21 0.50 13.30
CA HIS A 141 13.09 1.51 14.35
C HIS A 141 13.21 2.93 13.80
N ASP A 142 14.26 3.22 13.01
CA ASP A 142 14.44 4.50 12.34
C ASP A 142 14.55 4.30 10.81
N VAL A 143 13.71 5.01 10.05
CA VAL A 143 13.67 4.93 8.58
C VAL A 143 13.80 6.32 7.96
N ASP A 144 14.82 6.49 7.12
CA ASP A 144 15.11 7.73 6.41
C ASP A 144 15.05 7.56 4.89
N LEU A 145 13.89 7.93 4.33
CA LEU A 145 13.57 7.95 2.91
C LEU A 145 13.18 9.37 2.48
N ARG A 146 13.79 10.40 3.10
CA ARG A 146 13.36 11.80 3.01
C ARG A 146 13.23 12.38 1.60
N SER A 147 13.93 11.81 0.61
CA SER A 147 13.88 12.26 -0.79
C SER A 147 12.93 11.46 -1.66
N LEU A 148 12.33 10.38 -1.14
CA LEU A 148 11.44 9.50 -1.89
C LEU A 148 10.20 10.30 -2.30
N ARG A 149 9.96 10.41 -3.60
CA ARG A 149 8.81 11.14 -4.16
C ARG A 149 7.73 10.20 -4.68
N LYS A 150 8.13 9.07 -5.24
CA LYS A 150 7.23 8.10 -5.88
C LYS A 150 7.67 6.67 -5.58
N ALA A 151 6.69 5.84 -5.24
CA ALA A 151 6.81 4.39 -5.14
C ALA A 151 5.45 3.78 -5.49
N GLU A 152 5.38 2.61 -6.12
CA GLU A 152 4.08 1.99 -6.42
C GLU A 152 3.33 1.64 -5.14
N GLN A 153 4.04 1.03 -4.19
CA GLN A 153 3.55 0.67 -2.85
C GLN A 153 4.62 0.99 -1.81
N VAL A 154 4.18 1.30 -0.60
CA VAL A 154 5.04 1.55 0.56
C VAL A 154 4.46 0.82 1.77
N TYR A 155 5.18 -0.20 2.25
CA TYR A 155 4.86 -0.95 3.47
C TYR A 155 5.99 -0.74 4.47
N ILE A 156 5.76 0.02 5.54
CA ILE A 156 6.75 0.27 6.58
C ILE A 156 6.17 -0.13 7.93
N ARG A 157 6.78 -1.13 8.55
CA ARG A 157 6.28 -1.77 9.76
C ARG A 157 7.41 -1.98 10.76
N GLY A 158 7.13 -1.77 12.03
CA GLY A 158 8.08 -2.01 13.12
C GLY A 158 7.87 -1.08 14.30
N ASN A 159 8.69 -1.22 15.32
CA ASN A 159 8.70 -0.31 16.47
C ASN A 159 9.35 1.05 16.12
N LEU A 160 8.68 1.81 15.27
CA LEU A 160 9.20 3.05 14.69
C LEU A 160 9.29 4.17 15.75
N SER A 161 10.48 4.77 15.87
CA SER A 161 10.71 6.02 16.60
C SER A 161 10.85 7.22 15.66
N SER A 162 11.35 7.00 14.44
CA SER A 162 11.47 8.05 13.42
C SER A 162 11.17 7.50 12.03
N LEU A 163 10.37 8.24 11.26
CA LEU A 163 10.05 7.94 9.87
C LEU A 163 10.08 9.23 9.05
N ARG A 164 10.90 9.26 8.01
CA ARG A 164 11.08 10.43 7.15
C ARG A 164 10.65 10.15 5.72
N LEU A 165 9.48 10.70 5.35
CA LEU A 165 8.83 10.57 4.05
C LEU A 165 8.29 11.92 3.57
N GLU A 166 8.93 13.03 3.96
CA GLU A 166 8.40 14.38 3.79
C GLU A 166 8.26 14.79 2.31
N SER A 167 9.04 14.15 1.42
CA SER A 167 9.00 14.37 -0.03
C SER A 167 8.07 13.42 -0.78
N LEU A 168 7.44 12.44 -0.12
CA LEU A 168 6.59 11.46 -0.79
C LEU A 168 5.37 12.17 -1.38
N GLU A 169 5.20 12.13 -2.69
CA GLU A 169 4.14 12.85 -3.42
C GLU A 169 3.02 11.91 -3.86
N GLU A 170 3.36 10.73 -4.36
CA GLU A 170 2.39 9.80 -4.99
C GLU A 170 2.71 8.35 -4.61
N VAL A 171 1.66 7.62 -4.19
CA VAL A 171 1.70 6.16 -3.98
C VAL A 171 0.53 5.53 -4.73
N PRO A 172 0.65 5.19 -6.02
CA PRO A 172 -0.48 4.78 -6.86
C PRO A 172 -1.29 3.60 -6.33
N LYS A 173 -0.68 2.72 -5.54
CA LYS A 173 -1.33 1.59 -4.88
C LYS A 173 -1.38 1.85 -3.36
N ASP A 174 -0.75 1.03 -2.54
CA ASP A 174 -0.94 1.04 -1.09
C ASP A 174 0.17 1.77 -0.32
N LEU A 175 -0.21 2.66 0.58
CA LEU A 175 0.63 3.24 1.62
C LEU A 175 0.22 2.68 2.98
N ASN A 176 0.99 1.72 3.49
CA ASN A 176 0.77 1.07 4.77
C ASN A 176 1.90 1.42 5.74
N ILE A 177 1.59 2.14 6.81
CA ILE A 177 2.54 2.48 7.87
C ILE A 177 2.00 1.99 9.20
N CYS A 178 2.75 1.12 9.84
CA CYS A 178 2.34 0.48 11.08
C CYS A 178 3.47 0.57 12.12
N THR A 179 3.19 1.25 13.23
CA THR A 179 4.20 1.60 14.25
C THR A 179 4.40 0.48 15.29
N ARG A 180 4.05 -0.76 14.94
CA ARG A 180 4.22 -1.96 15.77
C ARG A 180 4.75 -3.12 14.94
N ASP A 181 5.50 -4.00 15.58
CA ASP A 181 5.85 -5.30 15.00
C ASP A 181 4.60 -6.16 14.79
N GLY A 182 4.36 -6.56 13.54
CA GLY A 182 3.33 -7.55 13.19
C GLY A 182 1.91 -7.03 13.00
N CYS A 183 1.65 -5.72 13.17
CA CYS A 183 0.38 -4.97 12.92
C CYS A 183 -0.94 -5.52 13.48
N ASN A 184 -0.98 -6.77 13.93
CA ASN A 184 -2.13 -7.49 14.45
C ASN A 184 -1.97 -7.78 15.96
N GLY A 185 -0.87 -7.31 16.58
CA GLY A 185 -0.59 -7.54 17.98
C GLY A 185 -1.48 -6.70 18.88
N THR A 186 -2.03 -7.28 19.95
CA THR A 186 -2.86 -6.59 20.96
C THR A 186 -2.05 -5.92 22.09
N GLY A 187 -0.72 -6.00 22.05
CA GLY A 187 0.17 -5.44 23.07
C GLY A 187 0.50 -3.97 22.79
N PRO A 188 0.62 -3.09 23.81
CA PRO A 188 0.85 -1.66 23.62
C PRO A 188 2.14 -1.38 22.83
N SER A 189 2.08 -0.44 21.88
CA SER A 189 3.28 0.05 21.20
C SER A 189 4.11 0.87 22.19
N PRO A 190 5.42 0.62 22.32
CA PRO A 190 6.22 1.31 23.32
C PRO A 190 6.54 2.76 22.93
N SER A 191 6.45 3.10 21.64
CA SER A 191 6.91 4.38 21.08
C SER A 191 5.76 5.11 20.39
N SER A 192 5.67 6.42 20.62
CA SER A 192 4.76 7.29 19.86
C SER A 192 5.53 8.05 18.79
N ILE A 193 4.97 8.10 17.58
CA ILE A 193 5.63 8.71 16.42
C ILE A 193 4.74 9.76 15.74
N GLY A 194 5.35 10.80 15.19
CA GLY A 194 4.68 11.75 14.30
C GLY A 194 4.81 11.31 12.85
N LEU A 195 3.70 11.24 12.13
CA LEU A 195 3.66 10.91 10.70
C LEU A 195 3.52 12.18 9.87
N LEU A 196 4.62 12.59 9.21
CA LEU A 196 4.72 13.84 8.45
C LEU A 196 4.86 13.55 6.95
N LEU A 197 3.73 13.44 6.25
CA LEU A 197 3.65 13.18 4.81
C LEU A 197 3.32 14.51 4.09
N LEU A 198 4.22 15.49 4.25
CA LEU A 198 3.97 16.90 3.92
C LEU A 198 3.77 17.18 2.41
N SER A 199 4.24 16.27 1.56
CA SER A 199 4.15 16.40 0.11
C SER A 199 3.14 15.45 -0.52
N LEU A 200 2.52 14.55 0.25
CA LEU A 200 1.66 13.51 -0.30
C LEU A 200 0.40 14.14 -0.88
N LYS A 201 0.17 13.91 -2.17
CA LYS A 201 -0.96 14.43 -2.94
C LYS A 201 -2.03 13.37 -3.15
N SER A 202 -1.60 12.16 -3.46
CA SER A 202 -2.52 11.06 -3.78
C SER A 202 -1.96 9.70 -3.42
N ALA A 203 -2.85 8.80 -3.01
CA ALA A 203 -2.54 7.38 -2.87
C ALA A 203 -3.73 6.50 -3.31
N GLY A 204 -3.46 5.26 -3.74
CA GLY A 204 -4.51 4.29 -4.05
C GLY A 204 -5.20 3.77 -2.78
N SER A 205 -4.43 3.51 -1.73
CA SER A 205 -4.93 3.31 -0.37
C SER A 205 -3.95 3.86 0.66
N ILE A 206 -4.45 4.22 1.83
CA ILE A 206 -3.67 4.66 2.99
C ILE A 206 -4.16 3.88 4.20
N ASP A 207 -3.26 3.14 4.84
CA ASP A 207 -3.50 2.45 6.11
C ASP A 207 -2.42 2.88 7.11
N LEU A 208 -2.84 3.59 8.16
CA LEU A 208 -1.98 4.12 9.20
C LEU A 208 -2.40 3.54 10.56
N MET A 209 -1.52 2.75 11.18
CA MET A 209 -1.84 2.06 12.42
C MET A 209 -0.78 2.27 13.50
N GLY A 210 -1.23 2.50 14.74
CA GLY A 210 -0.40 2.45 15.94
C GLY A 210 -0.50 3.70 16.82
N THR A 211 0.57 4.03 17.56
CA THR A 211 0.54 5.14 18.54
C THR A 211 1.04 6.44 17.91
N ILE A 212 0.15 7.11 17.18
CA ILE A 212 0.47 8.31 16.40
C ILE A 212 0.28 9.57 17.26
N SER A 213 1.34 10.34 17.50
CA SER A 213 1.27 11.61 18.27
C SER A 213 0.89 12.81 17.42
N ASN A 214 1.17 12.76 16.12
CA ASN A 214 0.87 13.82 15.17
C ASN A 214 0.70 13.24 13.77
N LEU A 215 -0.23 13.79 12.99
CA LEU A 215 -0.52 13.36 11.63
C LEU A 215 -0.65 14.59 10.74
N ALA A 216 0.20 14.71 9.72
CA ALA A 216 0.18 15.84 8.80
C ALA A 216 0.19 15.38 7.33
N LEU A 217 -0.94 15.56 6.66
CA LEU A 217 -1.14 15.32 5.23
C LEU A 217 -1.75 16.57 4.56
N PRO A 218 -1.08 17.74 4.62
CA PRO A 218 -1.67 19.02 4.23
C PRO A 218 -1.93 19.16 2.74
N LYS A 219 -1.32 18.34 1.89
CA LYS A 219 -1.45 18.38 0.43
C LYS A 219 -2.24 17.21 -0.14
N LEU A 220 -2.75 16.31 0.70
CA LEU A 220 -3.48 15.14 0.23
C LEU A 220 -4.80 15.62 -0.36
N THR A 221 -4.98 15.43 -1.67
CA THR A 221 -6.18 15.83 -2.40
C THR A 221 -7.11 14.65 -2.67
N SER A 222 -6.55 13.46 -2.91
CA SER A 222 -7.35 12.29 -3.31
C SER A 222 -6.82 10.97 -2.75
N VAL A 223 -7.73 10.06 -2.40
CA VAL A 223 -7.40 8.67 -2.03
C VAL A 223 -8.31 7.70 -2.78
N GLY A 224 -7.73 6.65 -3.35
CA GLY A 224 -8.46 5.67 -4.16
C GLY A 224 -8.60 6.03 -5.65
N PRO A 225 -9.13 5.10 -6.46
CA PRO A 225 -9.58 3.76 -6.08
C PRO A 225 -8.42 2.79 -5.83
N ASN A 226 -8.55 1.91 -4.84
CA ASN A 226 -7.64 0.77 -4.71
C ASN A 226 -8.06 -0.36 -5.68
N LEU A 227 -7.56 -0.30 -6.91
CA LEU A 227 -7.84 -1.30 -7.94
C LEU A 227 -7.23 -2.68 -7.67
N PHE A 228 -6.40 -2.82 -6.63
CA PHE A 228 -5.58 -4.00 -6.39
C PHE A 228 -5.91 -4.75 -5.10
N SER A 229 -6.87 -4.27 -4.30
CA SER A 229 -7.31 -5.04 -3.14
C SER A 229 -8.13 -6.24 -3.55
N LEU A 230 -7.86 -7.37 -2.90
CA LEU A 230 -8.63 -8.61 -3.02
C LEU A 230 -9.81 -8.65 -2.03
N ASP A 231 -9.85 -7.72 -1.08
CA ASP A 231 -10.97 -7.59 -0.14
C ASP A 231 -12.17 -7.01 -0.86
N SER A 232 -13.37 -7.47 -0.49
CA SER A 232 -14.60 -7.07 -1.18
C SER A 232 -14.92 -5.58 -1.02
N ASP A 233 -14.39 -4.92 0.03
CA ASP A 233 -14.57 -3.50 0.34
C ASP A 233 -13.41 -2.96 1.21
N PRO A 234 -12.15 -2.88 0.73
CA PRO A 234 -11.09 -2.24 1.51
C PRO A 234 -11.45 -0.78 1.77
N ALA A 235 -11.13 -0.29 2.98
CA ALA A 235 -11.04 1.14 3.17
C ALA A 235 -9.94 1.68 2.26
N SER A 236 -10.24 2.72 1.47
CA SER A 236 -9.21 3.44 0.75
C SER A 236 -8.40 4.30 1.71
N PHE A 237 -9.01 4.74 2.82
CA PHE A 237 -8.30 5.40 3.90
C PHE A 237 -8.66 4.76 5.24
N GLU A 238 -7.68 4.24 5.96
CA GLU A 238 -7.80 3.72 7.32
C GLU A 238 -6.77 4.38 8.23
N LEU A 239 -7.25 4.86 9.38
CA LEU A 239 -6.41 5.36 10.46
C LEU A 239 -6.87 4.72 11.75
N THR A 240 -6.02 3.89 12.36
CA THR A 240 -6.28 3.26 13.64
C THR A 240 -5.24 3.70 14.65
N THR A 241 -5.65 4.58 15.56
CA THR A 241 -4.79 5.12 16.61
C THR A 241 -4.97 4.37 17.93
N GLU A 242 -3.87 4.06 18.61
CA GLU A 242 -3.90 3.33 19.88
C GLU A 242 -3.24 4.13 21.01
N GLY A 243 -4.00 4.37 22.08
CA GLY A 243 -3.54 5.05 23.28
C GLY A 243 -3.17 6.52 23.04
N GLY A 244 -2.36 7.08 23.92
CA GLY A 244 -1.85 8.45 23.77
C GLY A 244 -2.88 9.56 24.02
N ARG A 245 -2.54 10.77 23.57
CA ARG A 245 -3.42 11.94 23.63
C ARG A 245 -4.36 11.94 22.42
N PRO A 246 -5.57 12.53 22.52
CA PRO A 246 -6.45 12.67 21.38
C PRO A 246 -5.75 13.31 20.18
N LEU A 247 -5.78 12.64 19.03
CA LEU A 247 -5.15 13.06 17.78
C LEU A 247 -6.06 14.04 17.05
N ASN A 248 -5.51 15.20 16.68
CA ASN A 248 -6.21 16.16 15.84
C ASN A 248 -5.98 15.79 14.37
N VAL A 249 -7.03 15.34 13.70
CA VAL A 249 -6.99 14.89 12.30
C VAL A 249 -7.53 16.01 11.41
N SER A 250 -6.71 16.46 10.45
CA SER A 250 -7.10 17.49 9.50
C SER A 250 -6.58 17.18 8.10
N PHE A 251 -7.47 17.24 7.13
CA PHE A 251 -7.17 17.09 5.71
C PHE A 251 -7.65 18.34 4.96
N PRO A 252 -6.86 19.42 4.94
CA PRO A 252 -7.30 20.74 4.45
C PRO A 252 -7.55 20.76 2.94
N GLU A 253 -6.86 19.90 2.18
CA GLU A 253 -6.92 19.85 0.72
C GLU A 253 -7.66 18.62 0.18
N LEU A 254 -8.07 17.68 1.05
CA LEU A 254 -8.71 16.42 0.63
C LEU A 254 -10.11 16.71 0.10
N ASP A 255 -10.34 16.39 -1.16
CA ASP A 255 -11.62 16.58 -1.84
C ASP A 255 -12.32 15.27 -2.17
N THR A 256 -11.56 14.19 -2.41
CA THR A 256 -12.08 12.92 -2.91
C THR A 256 -11.50 11.74 -2.15
N VAL A 257 -12.38 10.87 -1.69
CA VAL A 257 -12.02 9.52 -1.21
C VAL A 257 -12.94 8.55 -1.92
N ASP A 258 -12.36 7.57 -2.62
CA ASP A 258 -13.14 6.51 -3.25
C ASP A 258 -13.40 5.36 -2.27
N GLY A 259 -14.56 4.72 -2.33
CA GLY A 259 -14.91 3.61 -1.43
C GLY A 259 -15.18 4.04 0.01
N ALA A 260 -14.32 3.67 0.96
CA ALA A 260 -14.54 3.91 2.38
C ALA A 260 -13.37 4.64 3.06
N MET A 261 -13.71 5.49 4.04
CA MET A 261 -12.81 6.17 4.96
C MET A 261 -13.14 5.74 6.38
N GLN A 262 -12.18 5.13 7.07
CA GLN A 262 -12.33 4.61 8.43
C GLN A 262 -11.35 5.31 9.37
N LEU A 263 -11.87 5.89 10.44
CA LEU A 263 -11.10 6.59 11.47
C LEU A 263 -11.40 5.97 12.83
N GLY A 264 -10.41 5.31 13.43
CA GLY A 264 -10.48 4.61 14.70
C GLY A 264 -9.53 5.17 15.77
N GLY A 265 -9.96 5.10 17.03
CA GLY A 265 -9.08 5.26 18.19
C GLY A 265 -9.30 6.54 19.01
N THR A 266 -8.22 7.19 19.44
CA THR A 266 -8.25 8.40 20.29
C THR A 266 -8.28 9.65 19.40
N ILE A 267 -9.43 9.99 18.81
CA ILE A 267 -9.56 11.16 17.92
C ILE A 267 -10.06 12.38 18.70
N GLY A 268 -9.30 13.48 18.67
CA GLY A 268 -9.62 14.73 19.36
C GLY A 268 -10.40 15.74 18.51
N SER A 269 -10.12 15.78 17.21
CA SER A 269 -10.85 16.63 16.25
C SER A 269 -10.76 16.04 14.85
N LEU A 270 -11.76 16.29 14.02
CA LEU A 270 -11.79 15.90 12.62
C LEU A 270 -12.16 17.12 11.76
N SER A 271 -11.35 17.43 10.74
CA SER A 271 -11.63 18.54 9.81
C SER A 271 -11.28 18.16 8.38
N MET A 272 -12.27 18.28 7.48
CA MET A 272 -12.14 17.97 6.04
C MET A 272 -12.92 19.01 5.24
N PRO A 273 -12.45 20.26 5.16
CA PRO A 273 -13.25 21.38 4.66
C PRO A 273 -13.61 21.30 3.17
N LYS A 274 -12.85 20.55 2.37
CA LYS A 274 -13.09 20.41 0.92
C LYS A 274 -13.91 19.17 0.53
N ILE A 275 -14.16 18.26 1.46
CA ILE A 275 -15.08 17.15 1.24
C ILE A 275 -16.52 17.67 1.38
N ILE A 276 -17.10 18.03 0.24
CA ILE A 276 -18.44 18.61 0.14
C ILE A 276 -19.40 17.60 -0.47
N ASP A 277 -19.11 17.11 -1.66
CA ASP A 277 -19.90 16.12 -2.39
C ASP A 277 -19.05 14.88 -2.65
N THR A 278 -19.38 13.76 -2.00
CA THR A 278 -18.62 12.51 -2.11
C THR A 278 -19.55 11.30 -2.21
N ASN A 279 -19.02 10.18 -2.69
CA ASN A 279 -19.70 8.89 -2.69
C ASN A 279 -19.01 7.89 -1.73
N MET A 280 -18.28 8.38 -0.73
CA MET A 280 -17.63 7.54 0.25
C MET A 280 -18.57 7.06 1.36
N THR A 281 -18.25 5.91 1.97
CA THR A 281 -18.70 5.60 3.33
C THR A 281 -17.70 6.17 4.32
N LEU A 282 -18.16 7.03 5.23
CA LEU A 282 -17.33 7.57 6.31
C LEU A 282 -17.71 6.88 7.63
N THR A 283 -16.77 6.13 8.18
CA THR A 283 -16.88 5.47 9.48
C THR A 283 -15.92 6.12 10.48
N VAL A 284 -16.44 6.55 11.62
CA VAL A 284 -15.65 7.13 12.71
C VAL A 284 -15.97 6.37 13.99
N GLU A 285 -14.96 5.73 14.58
CA GLU A 285 -15.04 5.04 15.87
C GLU A 285 -14.06 5.67 16.85
N THR A 286 -14.56 6.47 17.79
CA THR A 286 -13.71 7.24 18.71
C THR A 286 -13.88 6.79 20.17
N SER A 287 -12.75 6.71 20.87
CA SER A 287 -12.67 6.49 22.32
C SER A 287 -12.58 7.79 23.11
N SER A 288 -12.37 8.94 22.44
CA SER A 288 -12.30 10.27 23.07
C SER A 288 -13.51 11.11 22.67
N PRO A 289 -14.03 12.00 23.54
CA PRO A 289 -15.12 12.90 23.19
C PRO A 289 -14.82 13.67 21.91
N LEU A 290 -15.62 13.43 20.87
CA LEU A 290 -15.45 14.02 19.55
C LEU A 290 -16.71 14.81 19.17
N ALA A 291 -16.53 16.05 18.75
CA ALA A 291 -17.57 16.84 18.11
C ALA A 291 -17.42 16.69 16.60
N ILE A 292 -18.48 16.23 15.92
CA ILE A 292 -18.51 16.10 14.48
C ILE A 292 -19.14 17.37 13.89
N ASP A 293 -18.37 18.08 13.07
CA ASP A 293 -18.83 19.26 12.31
C ASP A 293 -18.22 19.19 10.90
N LEU A 294 -19.01 18.72 9.93
CA LEU A 294 -18.53 18.46 8.57
C LEU A 294 -19.39 19.18 7.53
N PRO A 295 -18.78 19.77 6.47
CA PRO A 295 -19.48 20.58 5.46
C PRO A 295 -20.16 19.73 4.37
N LEU A 296 -20.49 18.48 4.66
CA LEU A 296 -20.99 17.51 3.69
C LEU A 296 -22.35 17.96 3.13
N HIS A 297 -22.51 17.87 1.80
CA HIS A 297 -23.77 18.02 1.07
C HIS A 297 -24.30 16.67 0.59
N ARG A 298 -23.41 15.79 0.11
CA ARG A 298 -23.73 14.45 -0.36
C ARG A 298 -22.67 13.44 0.10
N ILE A 299 -23.15 12.28 0.51
CA ILE A 299 -22.33 11.14 0.92
C ILE A 299 -23.04 9.84 0.59
N ARG A 300 -22.32 8.71 0.53
CA ARG A 300 -22.93 7.38 0.43
C ARG A 300 -23.52 6.99 1.79
N GLU A 301 -22.68 6.92 2.81
CA GLU A 301 -23.07 6.48 4.14
C GLU A 301 -22.26 7.20 5.23
N LEU A 302 -22.91 7.47 6.36
CA LEU A 302 -22.30 8.02 7.57
C LEU A 302 -22.48 7.07 8.73
N GLU A 303 -21.38 6.65 9.33
CA GLU A 303 -21.39 5.84 10.53
C GLU A 303 -20.47 6.40 11.62
N PHE A 304 -21.06 6.86 12.71
CA PHE A 304 -20.36 7.38 13.87
C PHE A 304 -20.62 6.49 15.09
N ARG A 305 -19.55 6.04 15.73
CA ARG A 305 -19.57 5.16 16.91
C ARG A 305 -18.63 5.67 18.00
N GLY A 306 -18.97 5.39 19.25
CA GLY A 306 -18.11 5.66 20.41
C GLY A 306 -18.44 6.98 21.11
N ASN A 307 -17.44 7.72 21.58
CA ASN A 307 -17.65 8.91 22.41
C ASN A 307 -18.02 10.16 21.57
N ILE A 308 -19.21 10.18 20.97
CA ILE A 308 -19.70 11.28 20.13
C ILE A 308 -20.43 12.33 20.98
N SER A 309 -19.86 13.53 21.08
CA SER A 309 -20.37 14.61 21.95
C SER A 309 -21.40 15.51 21.26
N SER A 310 -21.28 15.70 19.95
CA SER A 310 -22.24 16.45 19.13
C SER A 310 -22.08 16.07 17.67
N VAL A 311 -23.15 16.21 16.90
CA VAL A 311 -23.13 16.04 15.43
C VAL A 311 -23.80 17.25 14.79
N ASN A 312 -23.07 17.93 13.90
CA ASN A 312 -23.53 19.06 13.11
C ASN A 312 -23.22 18.80 11.63
N LEU A 313 -24.28 18.72 10.81
CA LEU A 313 -24.19 18.45 9.37
C LEU A 313 -25.13 19.41 8.63
N PRO A 314 -24.89 20.74 8.71
CA PRO A 314 -25.88 21.77 8.37
C PRO A 314 -26.27 21.77 6.88
N ASN A 315 -25.37 21.27 6.03
CA ASN A 315 -25.51 21.29 4.58
C ASN A 315 -25.92 19.93 3.99
N LEU A 316 -26.03 18.89 4.81
CA LEU A 316 -26.25 17.53 4.29
C LEU A 316 -27.65 17.41 3.68
N ARG A 317 -27.70 17.03 2.40
CA ARG A 317 -28.95 16.88 1.63
C ARG A 317 -29.18 15.44 1.16
N ARG A 318 -28.13 14.63 1.02
CA ARG A 318 -28.25 13.25 0.55
C ARG A 318 -27.27 12.32 1.26
N ALA A 319 -27.79 11.20 1.75
CA ALA A 319 -27.01 10.05 2.19
C ALA A 319 -27.63 8.81 1.52
N ALA A 320 -26.95 8.21 0.55
CA ALA A 320 -27.53 7.16 -0.29
C ALA A 320 -28.00 5.93 0.53
N ASP A 321 -27.13 5.48 1.44
CA ASP A 321 -27.22 4.19 2.13
C ASP A 321 -27.49 4.32 3.63
N GLY A 322 -27.37 5.53 4.21
CA GLY A 322 -27.87 5.79 5.57
C GLY A 322 -27.07 6.78 6.40
N ILE A 323 -27.61 7.06 7.58
CA ILE A 323 -26.96 7.82 8.66
C ILE A 323 -27.16 7.09 9.98
N SER A 324 -26.05 6.92 10.69
CA SER A 324 -25.91 5.93 11.74
C SER A 324 -25.06 6.51 12.86
N ILE A 325 -25.67 6.80 14.00
CA ILE A 325 -24.99 7.49 15.11
C ILE A 325 -25.23 6.70 16.39
N TYR A 326 -24.15 6.18 16.96
CA TYR A 326 -24.15 5.42 18.21
C TYR A 326 -23.16 6.06 19.19
N SER A 327 -23.69 6.78 20.18
CA SER A 327 -22.84 7.45 21.18
C SER A 327 -22.78 6.69 22.50
N ASN A 328 -21.59 6.52 23.06
CA ASN A 328 -21.36 5.96 24.40
C ASN A 328 -21.44 7.03 25.51
N ILE A 329 -21.62 8.31 25.12
CA ILE A 329 -21.79 9.44 26.03
C ILE A 329 -23.13 10.13 25.73
N PRO A 330 -23.66 10.96 26.66
CA PRO A 330 -24.92 11.66 26.41
C PRO A 330 -24.86 12.48 25.11
N LEU A 331 -25.79 12.20 24.21
CA LEU A 331 -25.98 12.88 22.93
C LEU A 331 -27.48 13.18 22.77
N ASP A 332 -27.80 14.40 22.37
CA ASP A 332 -29.18 14.82 22.10
C ASP A 332 -29.65 14.27 20.75
N CYS A 333 -30.08 13.00 20.76
CA CYS A 333 -30.59 12.35 19.56
C CYS A 333 -31.89 12.98 19.06
N ASP A 334 -32.74 13.52 19.93
CA ASP A 334 -33.97 14.21 19.51
C ASP A 334 -33.63 15.44 18.64
N LYS A 335 -32.61 16.21 19.03
CA LYS A 335 -32.11 17.33 18.22
C LYS A 335 -31.52 16.86 16.89
N VAL A 336 -30.70 15.80 16.89
CA VAL A 336 -30.13 15.22 15.65
C VAL A 336 -31.25 14.78 14.70
N GLU A 337 -32.26 14.09 15.23
CA GLU A 337 -33.41 13.61 14.48
C GLU A 337 -34.30 14.74 13.97
N ALA A 338 -34.44 15.85 14.71
CA ALA A 338 -35.24 16.99 14.30
C ALA A 338 -34.53 17.91 13.28
N GLU A 339 -33.21 18.13 13.43
CA GLU A 339 -32.46 19.09 12.62
C GLU A 339 -31.86 18.47 11.35
N ILE A 340 -31.37 17.23 11.43
CA ILE A 340 -30.63 16.59 10.33
C ILE A 340 -31.57 15.74 9.48
N PHE A 341 -32.30 14.78 10.07
CA PHE A 341 -33.00 13.76 9.29
C PHE A 341 -34.08 14.29 8.33
N PRO A 342 -34.91 15.29 8.65
CA PRO A 342 -35.94 15.79 7.73
C PRO A 342 -35.35 16.43 6.47
N ASN A 343 -34.11 16.93 6.57
CA ASN A 343 -33.41 17.67 5.52
C ASN A 343 -32.58 16.77 4.59
N VAL A 344 -32.42 15.49 4.92
CA VAL A 344 -31.62 14.53 4.16
C VAL A 344 -32.52 13.57 3.40
N SER A 345 -32.28 13.44 2.10
CA SER A 345 -32.83 12.38 1.26
C SER A 345 -32.01 11.10 1.44
N ILE A 346 -32.69 9.99 1.75
CA ILE A 346 -32.09 8.66 1.88
C ILE A 346 -32.86 7.72 0.97
N SER A 347 -32.16 6.97 0.11
CA SER A 347 -32.79 6.14 -0.92
C SER A 347 -33.05 4.73 -0.44
N ASN A 348 -32.04 4.03 0.08
CA ASN A 348 -32.12 2.61 0.45
C ASN A 348 -31.59 2.33 1.86
N GLY A 349 -31.55 3.37 2.70
CA GLY A 349 -30.78 3.38 3.93
C GLY A 349 -31.58 3.53 5.22
N TRP A 350 -30.83 3.48 6.31
CA TRP A 350 -31.34 3.59 7.67
C TRP A 350 -31.03 4.97 8.26
N ARG A 351 -31.83 5.34 9.28
CA ARG A 351 -31.66 6.56 10.07
C ARG A 351 -31.72 6.14 11.52
N ASN A 352 -30.59 6.12 12.19
CA ASN A 352 -30.55 5.75 13.60
C ASN A 352 -29.66 6.73 14.35
N CYS A 353 -30.19 7.30 15.43
CA CYS A 353 -29.41 7.91 16.50
C CYS A 353 -29.72 7.18 17.80
N ARG A 354 -28.70 6.67 18.49
CA ARG A 354 -28.87 5.99 19.78
C ARG A 354 -27.73 6.35 20.73
N VAL A 355 -28.09 6.57 21.99
CA VAL A 355 -27.14 6.55 23.09
C VAL A 355 -27.05 5.11 23.59
N LEU A 356 -25.84 4.55 23.55
CA LEU A 356 -25.53 3.26 24.12
C LEU A 356 -25.33 3.48 25.62
N ASP A 357 -26.37 3.23 26.42
CA ASP A 357 -26.27 3.30 27.87
C ASP A 357 -25.16 2.36 28.35
N SER A 358 -24.08 2.95 28.86
CA SER A 358 -23.05 2.24 29.64
C SER A 358 -23.61 1.70 30.96
N THR A 359 -24.86 2.06 31.30
CA THR A 359 -25.66 1.55 32.41
C THR A 359 -26.75 0.60 31.90
N ASN A 360 -26.36 -0.43 31.17
CA ASN A 360 -27.01 -1.72 31.40
C ASN A 360 -26.10 -2.43 32.44
N GLU A 361 -26.33 -2.23 33.74
CA GLU A 361 -27.11 -3.22 34.47
C GLU A 361 -27.67 -4.26 33.50
N GLU A 362 -27.07 -5.45 33.51
CA GLU A 362 -27.70 -6.63 32.92
C GLU A 362 -29.21 -6.50 33.17
N PRO A 363 -30.08 -6.58 32.14
CA PRO A 363 -31.49 -6.68 32.41
C PRO A 363 -31.58 -7.86 33.36
N LYS A 364 -31.96 -7.60 34.62
CA LYS A 364 -32.14 -8.63 35.64
C LYS A 364 -33.01 -9.67 34.98
N SER A 365 -32.36 -10.72 34.46
CA SER A 365 -33.04 -11.72 33.69
C SER A 365 -33.97 -12.33 34.72
N GLY A 366 -35.27 -12.10 34.55
CA GLY A 366 -36.28 -12.74 35.37
C GLY A 366 -35.90 -14.22 35.42
N GLY A 367 -35.57 -14.67 36.63
CA GLY A 367 -34.97 -15.98 36.84
C GLY A 367 -35.80 -17.05 36.16
N LEU A 368 -35.25 -17.66 35.11
CA LEU A 368 -35.80 -18.89 34.57
C LEU A 368 -35.48 -20.01 35.55
N SER A 369 -36.55 -20.62 36.05
CA SER A 369 -36.55 -21.76 36.97
C SER A 369 -35.57 -22.84 36.53
N THR A 370 -34.83 -23.37 37.51
CA THR A 370 -33.71 -24.32 37.43
C THR A 370 -34.04 -25.60 36.65
N SER A 371 -35.31 -25.88 36.37
CA SER A 371 -35.77 -27.08 35.65
C SER A 371 -35.75 -26.99 34.11
N ALA A 372 -35.50 -25.82 33.50
CA ALA A 372 -35.43 -25.68 32.03
C ALA A 372 -34.00 -25.77 31.44
N LYS A 373 -32.95 -25.62 32.27
CA LYS A 373 -31.54 -25.59 31.81
C LYS A 373 -30.93 -26.97 31.51
N VAL A 374 -31.58 -28.06 31.91
CA VAL A 374 -31.05 -29.43 31.72
C VAL A 374 -31.56 -30.08 30.42
N GLY A 375 -32.57 -29.49 29.75
CA GLY A 375 -33.19 -30.10 28.56
C GLY A 375 -32.54 -29.78 27.21
N ILE A 376 -31.70 -28.76 27.10
CA ILE A 376 -31.17 -28.26 25.80
C ILE A 376 -29.75 -28.75 25.50
N SER A 377 -29.01 -29.25 26.50
CA SER A 377 -27.61 -29.68 26.33
C SER A 377 -27.42 -31.05 25.66
N ILE A 378 -28.48 -31.85 25.48
CA ILE A 378 -28.39 -33.19 24.88
C ILE A 378 -28.94 -33.22 23.43
N GLY A 379 -29.73 -32.22 23.02
CA GLY A 379 -30.39 -32.20 21.70
C GLY A 379 -29.57 -31.58 20.54
N CYS A 380 -28.65 -30.66 20.83
CA CYS A 380 -27.91 -29.93 19.78
C CYS A 380 -26.60 -30.60 19.32
N GLY A 381 -26.09 -31.59 20.06
CA GLY A 381 -24.81 -32.24 19.75
C GLY A 381 -24.85 -33.08 18.46
N LEU A 382 -25.94 -33.80 18.20
CA LEU A 382 -26.01 -34.73 17.07
C LEU A 382 -26.32 -34.05 15.73
N ALA A 383 -27.13 -32.98 15.73
CA ALA A 383 -27.43 -32.24 14.50
C ALA A 383 -26.25 -31.39 14.02
N GLY A 384 -25.48 -30.79 14.95
CA GLY A 384 -24.30 -29.98 14.61
C GLY A 384 -23.16 -30.81 14.02
N ILE A 385 -22.91 -32.01 14.56
CA ILE A 385 -21.88 -32.93 14.06
C ILE A 385 -22.26 -33.46 12.66
N PHE A 386 -23.56 -33.65 12.38
CA PHE A 386 -24.01 -34.09 11.06
C PHE A 386 -23.85 -32.98 10.01
N LEU A 387 -24.15 -31.72 10.36
CA LEU A 387 -23.93 -30.57 9.47
C LEU A 387 -22.44 -30.31 9.21
N LEU A 388 -21.59 -30.38 10.25
CA LEU A 388 -20.15 -30.20 10.09
C LEU A 388 -19.50 -31.31 9.27
N SER A 389 -19.95 -32.56 9.44
CA SER A 389 -19.44 -33.68 8.62
C SER A 389 -19.89 -33.57 7.15
N LEU A 390 -21.10 -33.10 6.87
CA LEU A 390 -21.55 -32.82 5.50
C LEU A 390 -20.76 -31.67 4.84
N ILE A 391 -20.47 -30.61 5.58
CA ILE A 391 -19.64 -29.49 5.11
C ILE A 391 -18.21 -29.98 4.81
N LEU A 392 -17.62 -30.79 5.69
CA LEU A 392 -16.27 -31.33 5.49
C LEU A 392 -16.22 -32.25 4.25
N ILE A 393 -17.21 -33.12 4.06
CA ILE A 393 -17.31 -33.99 2.87
C ILE A 393 -17.49 -33.15 1.58
N TYR A 394 -18.29 -32.09 1.64
CA TYR A 394 -18.48 -31.19 0.51
C TYR A 394 -17.18 -30.47 0.11
N LEU A 395 -16.42 -29.98 1.10
CA LEU A 395 -15.12 -29.33 0.86
C LEU A 395 -14.08 -30.30 0.28
N LEU A 396 -14.01 -31.53 0.79
CA LEU A 396 -13.10 -32.56 0.27
C LEU A 396 -13.42 -32.95 -1.18
N ARG A 397 -14.71 -33.14 -1.51
CA ARG A 397 -15.13 -33.41 -2.91
C ARG A 397 -14.85 -32.24 -3.85
N ARG A 398 -14.97 -31.00 -3.36
CA ARG A 398 -14.64 -29.80 -4.15
C ARG A 398 -13.13 -29.69 -4.39
N TYR A 399 -12.32 -30.12 -3.42
CA TYR A 399 -10.86 -30.16 -3.56
C TYR A 399 -10.40 -31.19 -4.59
N GLU A 400 -10.98 -32.40 -4.59
CA GLU A 400 -10.66 -33.41 -5.61
C GLU A 400 -11.01 -32.97 -7.03
N LYS A 401 -12.18 -32.35 -7.24
CA LYS A 401 -12.54 -31.79 -8.56
C LYS A 401 -11.55 -30.73 -9.05
N ARG A 402 -10.98 -29.92 -8.16
CA ARG A 402 -9.96 -28.94 -8.54
C ARG A 402 -8.63 -29.59 -8.90
N LYS A 403 -8.30 -30.73 -8.28
CA LYS A 403 -7.08 -31.50 -8.59
C LYS A 403 -7.15 -32.19 -9.95
N GLU A 404 -8.33 -32.61 -10.39
CA GLU A 404 -8.52 -33.14 -11.74
C GLU A 404 -8.40 -32.03 -12.80
N GLN A 405 -8.97 -30.86 -12.55
CA GLN A 405 -8.85 -29.71 -13.46
C GLN A 405 -7.41 -29.20 -13.61
N LEU A 406 -6.58 -29.28 -12.56
CA LEU A 406 -5.16 -28.91 -12.68
C LEU A 406 -4.34 -29.89 -13.53
N LYS A 407 -4.69 -31.18 -13.51
CA LYS A 407 -4.01 -32.21 -14.32
C LYS A 407 -4.35 -32.11 -15.80
N ASP A 408 -5.57 -31.70 -16.13
CA ASP A 408 -5.99 -31.48 -17.52
C ASP A 408 -5.33 -30.24 -18.14
N VAL A 409 -4.99 -29.23 -17.33
CA VAL A 409 -4.26 -28.02 -17.80
C VAL A 409 -2.78 -28.32 -18.02
N GLU A 410 -2.16 -29.14 -17.17
CA GLU A 410 -0.74 -29.55 -17.32
C GLU A 410 -0.52 -30.48 -18.53
N MET A 411 -1.54 -31.24 -18.97
CA MET A 411 -1.44 -32.11 -20.16
C MET A 411 -1.59 -31.38 -21.50
N VAL A 412 -2.11 -30.13 -21.52
CA VAL A 412 -2.28 -29.36 -22.76
C VAL A 412 -1.02 -28.59 -23.16
N GLU A 413 -0.06 -28.38 -22.25
CA GLU A 413 1.13 -27.55 -22.48
C GLU A 413 2.37 -28.32 -23.00
N ILE A 414 2.26 -29.65 -23.24
CA ILE A 414 3.37 -30.49 -23.77
C ILE A 414 3.01 -31.16 -25.10
N MET A 415 2.38 -30.45 -26.03
CA MET A 415 2.42 -30.83 -27.45
C MET A 415 3.11 -29.75 -28.28
N PRO A 416 4.26 -30.04 -28.93
CA PRO A 416 4.86 -29.10 -29.86
C PRO A 416 3.94 -28.92 -31.08
N PRO A 417 3.88 -27.72 -31.67
CA PRO A 417 3.02 -27.48 -32.82
C PRO A 417 3.50 -28.28 -34.03
N THR A 418 2.65 -29.22 -34.47
CA THR A 418 2.82 -29.95 -35.73
C THR A 418 2.55 -29.01 -36.89
N TYR A 419 3.61 -28.55 -37.57
CA TYR A 419 3.49 -27.91 -38.88
C TYR A 419 3.04 -28.97 -39.90
N GLN A 420 1.74 -29.02 -40.19
CA GLN A 420 1.24 -29.70 -41.37
C GLN A 420 1.25 -28.75 -42.56
N ALA A 421 2.05 -29.13 -43.56
CA ALA A 421 2.10 -28.54 -44.88
C ALA A 421 0.72 -28.57 -45.56
N ALA A 422 0.17 -27.39 -45.84
CA ALA A 422 -0.83 -27.23 -46.88
C ALA A 422 -0.09 -27.03 -48.22
N GLN A 423 0.27 -28.13 -48.87
CA GLN A 423 0.46 -28.17 -50.31
C GLN A 423 -0.87 -28.59 -50.93
N GLN A 424 -1.55 -27.68 -51.62
CA GLN A 424 -2.42 -28.09 -52.72
C GLN A 424 -2.50 -27.03 -53.82
N GLU A 425 -1.99 -27.44 -54.97
CA GLU A 425 -2.37 -27.08 -56.35
C GLU A 425 -2.57 -25.60 -56.69
N HIS A 426 -1.58 -25.01 -57.37
CA HIS A 426 -1.90 -24.19 -58.54
C HIS A 426 -0.87 -24.39 -59.67
N ALA A 427 -1.43 -24.44 -60.87
CA ALA A 427 -0.84 -24.86 -62.13
C ALA A 427 0.33 -24.00 -62.62
N SER A 428 1.12 -24.61 -63.51
CA SER A 428 2.27 -24.05 -64.23
C SER A 428 2.03 -22.64 -64.79
N PRO A 429 3.05 -21.76 -64.78
CA PRO A 429 2.92 -20.41 -65.32
C PRO A 429 2.87 -20.42 -66.85
N PRO A 430 2.02 -19.59 -67.49
CA PRO A 430 2.07 -19.41 -68.93
C PRO A 430 3.29 -18.58 -69.35
N GLU A 431 3.74 -18.93 -70.54
CA GLU A 431 4.84 -18.42 -71.32
C GLU A 431 4.68 -16.93 -71.67
N TYR A 432 5.79 -16.18 -71.60
CA TYR A 432 5.84 -14.75 -71.87
C TYR A 432 5.80 -14.47 -73.38
N SER A 433 5.00 -13.50 -73.82
CA SER A 433 5.18 -12.82 -75.10
C SER A 433 4.79 -11.34 -75.01
N PRO A 434 5.41 -10.45 -75.79
CA PRO A 434 5.60 -9.05 -75.44
C PRO A 434 4.65 -8.08 -76.15
N GLY A 435 4.40 -6.94 -75.50
CA GLY A 435 3.95 -5.68 -76.13
C GLY A 435 2.44 -5.42 -76.08
N GLU A 436 2.01 -4.30 -75.50
CA GLU A 436 1.77 -3.05 -76.24
C GLU A 436 1.05 -2.00 -75.34
N ASN A 437 1.63 -0.80 -75.31
CA ASN A 437 1.12 0.55 -74.99
C ASN A 437 -0.27 0.75 -74.35
N GLY A 438 -0.30 1.62 -73.32
CA GLY A 438 -1.54 2.28 -72.90
C GLY A 438 -1.41 3.23 -71.71
N HIS A 439 -1.07 4.49 -71.98
CA HIS A 439 -1.18 5.65 -71.09
C HIS A 439 -2.45 5.67 -70.23
N ARG A 440 -2.32 5.96 -68.92
CA ARG A 440 -3.18 6.98 -68.29
C ARG A 440 -2.62 7.58 -67.00
N THR A 441 -2.69 8.89 -67.01
CA THR A 441 -2.28 9.96 -66.09
C THR A 441 -2.76 9.87 -64.64
N SER A 442 -1.85 10.31 -63.75
CA SER A 442 -2.03 10.80 -62.37
C SER A 442 -3.13 11.86 -62.23
N PRO A 443 -3.70 12.03 -61.02
CA PRO A 443 -3.63 13.37 -60.42
C PRO A 443 -3.34 13.41 -58.90
N ARG A 444 -2.37 14.27 -58.58
CA ARG A 444 -2.54 15.50 -57.77
C ARG A 444 -2.53 15.36 -56.24
N GLU A 445 -1.33 15.52 -55.70
CA GLU A 445 -1.00 15.93 -54.34
C GLU A 445 -1.16 17.47 -54.21
N ARG A 446 -1.81 17.95 -53.14
CA ARG A 446 -1.86 19.37 -52.81
C ARG A 446 -1.94 19.64 -51.30
N ASP A 447 -0.93 20.39 -50.86
CA ASP A 447 -0.88 21.44 -49.82
C ASP A 447 -1.16 21.15 -48.34
N GLY A 448 -0.18 21.59 -47.54
CA GLY A 448 -0.33 21.96 -46.13
C GLY A 448 0.85 22.84 -45.68
N ARG A 449 0.82 24.14 -46.05
CA ARG A 449 1.80 25.16 -45.66
C ARG A 449 1.37 25.87 -44.38
N MET A 450 2.32 26.02 -43.46
CA MET A 450 2.29 26.89 -42.28
C MET A 450 1.95 28.36 -42.61
N SER A 451 1.19 29.02 -41.72
CA SER A 451 1.49 30.34 -41.12
C SER A 451 0.44 30.69 -40.06
N GLY A 452 0.91 31.14 -38.90
CA GLY A 452 0.14 31.61 -37.74
C GLY A 452 1.07 31.79 -36.56
#